data_AF-A0A7Y4ZZQ9-F1
#
_entry.id   AF-A0A7Y4ZZQ9-F1
#
_cell.length_a   1.000
_cell.length_b   1.000
_cell.length_c   1.000
_cell.angle_alpha   90.00
_cell.angle_beta   90.00
_cell.angle_gamma   90.00
#
_symmetry.space_group_name_H-M   'P 1'
#
loop_
_entity.id
_entity.type
_entity.pdbx_description
1 polymer ?
#
loop_
_entity_poly.entity_id
_entity_poly.type
_entity_poly.pdbx_seq_one_letter_code
_entity_poly.pdbx_strand_id
1 'polypeptide(L)'
;MNYFNKLPGFTKTPSGLEWVLLKKTPWIFSIGSAIPCTVMLKLYLSSVTLNPEQLKIIYQCLGLLFSIWFFVGAIAIGCIVVIIMKGPAYVADPYELPKENKNLEQYPNL
;
A
#
# COMPACT_ATOMS: atom_id res chain seq x y z
N MET A 1 -11.65 -6.88 -23.67
CA MET A 1 -10.62 -5.84 -23.47
C MET A 1 -9.54 -6.41 -22.56
N ASN A 2 -8.29 -6.50 -23.03
CA ASN A 2 -7.17 -7.00 -22.23
C ASN A 2 -6.52 -5.80 -21.52
N TYR A 3 -6.94 -5.53 -20.28
CA TYR A 3 -6.45 -4.37 -19.51
C TYR A 3 -5.01 -4.53 -18.99
N PHE A 4 -4.45 -5.75 -19.03
CA PHE A 4 -3.14 -6.08 -18.44
C PHE A 4 -2.17 -6.69 -19.46
N ASN A 5 -2.07 -6.08 -20.64
CA ASN A 5 -1.12 -6.55 -21.65
C ASN A 5 0.31 -6.13 -21.28
N LYS A 6 1.24 -7.09 -21.21
CA LYS A 6 2.64 -6.84 -20.82
C LYS A 6 3.50 -6.65 -22.06
N LEU A 7 4.42 -5.69 -22.00
CA LEU A 7 5.41 -5.47 -23.05
C LEU A 7 6.37 -6.67 -23.14
N PRO A 8 6.63 -7.21 -24.35
CA PRO A 8 7.68 -8.21 -24.52
C PRO A 8 9.06 -7.57 -24.30
N GLY A 9 9.99 -8.28 -23.64
CA GLY A 9 11.38 -7.82 -23.48
C GLY A 9 11.66 -6.84 -22.33
N PHE A 10 10.72 -6.59 -21.41
CA PHE A 10 10.96 -5.72 -20.25
C PHE A 10 11.92 -6.35 -19.23
N THR A 11 12.72 -5.52 -18.55
CA THR A 11 13.64 -5.95 -17.50
C THR A 11 12.88 -6.27 -16.22
N LYS A 12 13.11 -7.47 -15.65
CA LYS A 12 12.51 -7.87 -14.37
C LYS A 12 13.36 -7.32 -13.23
N THR A 13 12.73 -6.60 -12.32
CA THR A 13 13.37 -6.14 -11.08
C THR A 13 13.03 -7.11 -9.94
N PRO A 14 13.99 -7.44 -9.05
CA PRO A 14 13.76 -8.38 -7.94
C PRO A 14 12.83 -7.77 -6.89
N SER A 15 11.95 -8.56 -6.26
CA SER A 15 11.10 -8.06 -5.16
C SER A 15 11.93 -7.58 -3.97
N GLY A 16 11.71 -6.33 -3.54
CA GLY A 16 12.45 -5.71 -2.43
C GLY A 16 11.70 -5.76 -1.10
N LEU A 17 12.05 -4.81 -0.21
CA LEU A 17 11.46 -4.65 1.12
C LEU A 17 9.95 -4.37 1.06
N GLU A 18 9.45 -3.78 -0.02
CA GLU A 18 8.03 -3.48 -0.25
C GLU A 18 7.15 -4.74 -0.12
N TRP A 19 7.63 -5.87 -0.64
CA TRP A 19 6.90 -7.14 -0.61
C TRP A 19 6.94 -7.80 0.76
N VAL A 20 8.06 -7.66 1.47
CA VAL A 20 8.22 -8.18 2.84
C VAL A 20 7.34 -7.39 3.80
N LEU A 21 7.33 -6.06 3.67
CA LEU A 21 6.53 -5.17 4.50
C LEU A 21 5.04 -5.43 4.26
N LEU A 22 4.60 -5.45 2.99
CA LEU A 22 3.20 -5.68 2.64
C LEU A 22 2.65 -7.03 3.13
N LYS A 23 3.48 -8.09 3.13
CA LYS A 23 3.10 -9.38 3.73
C LYS A 23 2.99 -9.33 5.26
N LYS A 24 3.78 -8.49 5.93
CA LYS A 24 3.75 -8.32 7.39
C LYS A 24 2.67 -7.34 7.85
N THR A 25 2.25 -6.40 7.01
CA THR A 25 1.20 -5.42 7.28
C THR A 25 -0.08 -6.00 7.91
N PRO A 26 -0.70 -7.09 7.40
CA PRO A 26 -1.90 -7.65 8.02
C PRO A 26 -1.66 -8.20 9.44
N TRP A 27 -0.46 -8.72 9.69
CA TRP A 27 -0.05 -9.17 11.02
C TRP A 27 0.15 -7.99 11.97
N ILE A 28 0.82 -6.93 11.52
CA ILE A 28 1.04 -5.70 12.29
C ILE A 28 -0.31 -5.04 12.63
N PHE A 29 -1.23 -5.00 11.67
CA PHE A 29 -2.59 -4.49 11.86
C PHE A 29 -3.35 -5.29 12.92
N SER A 30 -3.30 -6.62 12.83
CA SER A 30 -4.01 -7.50 13.76
C SER A 30 -3.46 -7.37 15.18
N ILE A 31 -2.13 -7.40 15.35
CA ILE A 31 -1.50 -7.23 16.66
C ILE A 31 -1.75 -5.82 17.21
N GLY A 32 -1.59 -4.79 16.37
CA GLY A 32 -1.74 -3.40 16.76
C GLY A 32 -3.16 -3.06 17.21
N SER A 33 -4.18 -3.60 16.53
CA SER A 33 -5.59 -3.39 16.91
C SER A 33 -6.03 -4.27 18.09
N ALA A 34 -5.39 -5.42 18.31
CA ALA A 34 -5.72 -6.31 19.43
C ALA A 34 -5.45 -5.65 20.79
N ILE A 35 -4.40 -4.83 20.93
CA ILE A 35 -4.06 -4.17 22.19
C ILE A 35 -5.20 -3.24 22.68
N PRO A 36 -5.63 -2.20 21.95
CA PRO A 36 -6.73 -1.33 22.38
C PRO A 36 -8.06 -2.10 22.49
N CYS A 37 -8.29 -3.09 21.62
CA CYS A 37 -9.51 -3.91 21.66
C CYS A 37 -9.60 -4.74 22.96
N THR A 38 -8.50 -5.37 23.38
CA THR A 38 -8.49 -6.17 24.63
C THR A 38 -8.70 -5.31 25.87
N VAL A 39 -8.16 -4.09 25.91
CA VAL A 39 -8.40 -3.15 27.01
C VAL A 39 -9.88 -2.75 27.08
N MET A 40 -10.48 -2.37 25.95
CA MET A 40 -11.90 -2.04 25.87
C MET A 40 -12.78 -3.22 26.29
N LEU A 41 -12.47 -4.43 25.83
CA LEU A 41 -13.21 -5.65 26.16
C LEU A 41 -13.14 -5.96 27.66
N LYS A 42 -11.97 -5.82 28.29
CA LYS A 42 -11.82 -6.02 29.75
C LYS A 42 -12.67 -5.02 30.52
N LEU A 43 -12.63 -3.75 30.15
CA LEU A 43 -13.43 -2.71 30.82
C LEU A 43 -14.94 -2.99 30.69
N TYR A 44 -15.38 -3.42 29.50
CA TYR A 44 -16.77 -3.78 29.25
C TYR A 44 -17.24 -4.99 30.06
N LEU A 45 -16.42 -6.03 30.19
CA LEU A 45 -16.78 -7.23 30.95
C LEU A 45 -16.72 -7.03 32.47
N SER A 46 -15.84 -6.15 32.96
CA SER A 46 -15.66 -5.95 34.41
C SER A 46 -16.65 -4.97 35.04
N SER A 47 -17.44 -4.22 34.27
CA SER A 47 -18.32 -3.19 34.81
C SER A 47 -19.77 -3.32 34.34
N VAL A 48 -20.70 -3.33 35.29
CA VAL A 48 -22.15 -3.31 35.03
C VAL A 48 -22.62 -1.90 34.66
N THR A 49 -21.99 -0.88 35.24
CA THR A 49 -22.22 0.53 34.93
C THR A 49 -20.88 1.21 34.64
N LEU A 50 -20.77 1.87 33.48
CA LEU A 50 -19.53 2.51 33.05
C LEU A 50 -19.33 3.84 33.79
N ASN A 51 -18.24 3.96 34.53
CA ASN A 51 -17.84 5.23 35.13
C ASN A 51 -17.28 6.19 34.06
N PRO A 52 -17.37 7.53 34.28
CA PRO A 52 -16.88 8.53 33.33
C PRO A 52 -15.38 8.39 33.02
N GLU A 53 -14.56 7.98 33.99
CA GLU A 53 -13.14 7.69 33.78
C GLU A 53 -12.91 6.49 32.85
N GLN A 54 -13.72 5.43 32.98
CA GLN A 54 -13.61 4.25 32.09
C GLN A 54 -14.04 4.61 30.67
N LEU A 55 -15.08 5.42 30.53
CA LEU A 55 -15.55 5.91 29.24
C LEU A 55 -14.48 6.74 28.52
N LYS A 56 -13.77 7.62 29.25
CA LYS A 56 -12.63 8.39 28.72
C LYS A 56 -11.53 7.47 28.17
N ILE A 57 -11.17 6.43 28.91
CA ILE A 57 -10.17 5.43 28.47
C ILE A 57 -10.64 4.73 27.19
N ILE A 58 -11.91 4.33 27.12
CA ILE A 58 -12.49 3.69 25.93
C ILE A 58 -12.37 4.60 24.70
N TYR A 59 -12.71 5.89 24.82
CA TYR A 59 -12.58 6.84 23.71
C TYR A 59 -11.12 7.06 23.30
N GLN A 60 -10.18 7.09 24.25
CA GLN A 60 -8.76 7.19 23.95
C GLN A 60 -8.25 5.93 23.22
N CYS A 61 -8.68 4.74 23.63
CA CYS A 61 -8.40 3.48 22.93
C CYS A 61 -8.98 3.49 21.51
N LEU A 62 -10.18 4.03 21.31
CA LEU A 62 -10.82 4.17 20.00
C LEU A 62 -10.00 5.10 19.08
N GLY A 63 -9.53 6.24 19.60
CA GLY A 63 -8.66 7.17 18.87
C GLY A 63 -7.34 6.52 18.46
N LEU A 64 -6.72 5.76 19.36
CA LEU A 64 -5.51 4.97 19.06
C LEU A 64 -5.77 3.92 17.97
N LEU A 65 -6.90 3.22 18.06
CA LEU A 65 -7.28 2.20 17.09
C LEU A 65 -7.41 2.79 15.68
N PHE A 66 -8.12 3.91 15.53
CA PHE A 66 -8.21 4.61 14.25
C PHE A 66 -6.87 5.14 13.75
N SER A 67 -6.02 5.64 14.65
CA SER A 67 -4.67 6.11 14.29
C SER A 67 -3.83 4.96 13.73
N ILE A 68 -3.83 3.79 14.38
CA ILE A 68 -3.13 2.59 13.90
C ILE A 68 -3.63 2.19 12.52
N TRP A 69 -4.95 2.17 12.32
CA TRP A 69 -5.54 1.83 11.03
C TRP A 69 -5.10 2.78 9.92
N PHE A 70 -5.06 4.09 10.21
CA PHE A 70 -4.61 5.10 9.27
C PHE A 70 -3.14 4.90 8.87
N PHE A 71 -2.23 4.73 9.85
CA PHE A 71 -0.81 4.51 9.57
C PHE A 71 -0.55 3.21 8.79
N VAL A 72 -1.22 2.12 9.18
CA VAL A 72 -1.13 0.85 8.45
C VAL A 72 -1.63 1.02 7.02
N GLY A 73 -2.75 1.73 6.83
CA GLY A 73 -3.30 2.03 5.51
C GLY A 73 -2.32 2.83 4.65
N ALA A 74 -1.72 3.88 5.21
CA ALA A 74 -0.71 4.69 4.51
C ALA A 74 0.50 3.86 4.06
N ILE A 75 1.01 2.98 4.94
CA ILE A 75 2.11 2.06 4.61
C ILE A 75 1.70 1.09 3.51
N ALA A 76 0.52 0.49 3.60
CA ALA A 76 0.01 -0.45 2.60
C ALA A 76 -0.09 0.20 1.21
N ILE A 77 -0.67 1.41 1.14
CA ILE A 77 -0.77 2.20 -0.09
C ILE A 77 0.62 2.52 -0.64
N GLY A 78 1.55 2.98 0.21
CA GLY A 78 2.92 3.25 -0.19
C GLY A 78 3.63 2.04 -0.80
N CYS A 79 3.49 0.85 -0.18
CA CYS A 79 4.02 -0.39 -0.74
C CYS A 79 3.37 -0.77 -2.08
N ILE A 80 2.05 -0.63 -2.21
CA ILE A 80 1.34 -0.91 -3.47
C ILE A 80 1.84 0.01 -4.58
N VAL A 81 2.00 1.31 -4.30
CA VAL A 81 2.53 2.28 -5.27
C VAL A 81 3.91 1.87 -5.74
N VAL A 82 4.82 1.51 -4.82
CA VAL A 82 6.18 1.05 -5.19
C VAL A 82 6.13 -0.23 -6.04
N ILE A 83 5.25 -1.18 -5.70
CA ILE A 83 5.06 -2.40 -6.50
C ILE A 83 4.55 -2.07 -7.90
N ILE A 84 3.65 -1.08 -8.05
CA ILE A 84 3.15 -0.64 -9.35
C ILE A 84 4.27 0.04 -10.15
N MET A 85 5.02 0.96 -9.53
CA MET A 85 6.14 1.66 -10.18
C MET A 85 7.22 0.71 -10.67
N LYS A 86 7.45 -0.37 -9.92
CA LYS A 86 8.44 -1.40 -10.23
C LYS A 86 7.87 -2.55 -11.07
N GLY A 87 6.55 -2.61 -11.20
CA GLY A 87 5.78 -3.73 -11.72
C GLY A 87 6.06 -4.02 -13.20
N PRO A 88 5.42 -5.07 -13.75
CA PRO A 88 5.61 -5.41 -15.16
C PRO A 88 5.21 -4.23 -16.04
N ALA A 89 6.00 -3.97 -17.08
CA ALA A 89 5.74 -2.89 -18.01
C ALA A 89 4.43 -3.17 -18.76
N TYR A 90 3.33 -2.57 -18.29
CA TYR A 90 2.04 -2.61 -18.97
C TYR A 90 2.06 -1.63 -20.13
N VAL A 91 1.45 -2.03 -21.26
CA VAL A 91 1.33 -1.15 -22.43
C VAL A 91 0.39 0.00 -22.07
N ALA A 92 0.93 1.20 -21.88
CA ALA A 92 0.15 2.38 -21.49
C ALA A 92 -0.50 3.10 -22.68
N ASP A 93 0.13 3.06 -23.86
CA ASP A 93 -0.46 3.39 -25.16
C ASP A 93 0.56 2.97 -26.23
N PRO A 94 0.21 2.11 -27.20
CA PRO A 94 1.11 1.82 -28.30
C PRO A 94 1.18 3.03 -29.22
N TYR A 95 2.18 3.89 -29.03
CA TYR A 95 2.51 4.90 -30.04
C TYR A 95 3.08 4.21 -31.27
N GLU A 96 2.51 4.49 -32.43
CA GLU A 96 3.10 4.11 -33.71
C GLU A 96 4.39 4.92 -33.89
N LEU A 97 5.52 4.26 -33.67
CA LEU A 97 6.82 4.85 -34.00
C LEU A 97 6.89 4.97 -35.53
N PRO A 98 7.10 6.18 -36.09
CA PRO A 98 7.38 6.31 -37.51
C PRO A 98 8.63 5.50 -37.84
N LYS A 99 8.64 4.85 -39.01
CA LYS A 99 9.81 4.08 -39.45
C LYS A 99 11.03 4.99 -39.48
N GLU A 100 12.10 4.55 -38.83
CA GLU A 100 13.39 5.24 -38.80
C GLU A 100 13.85 5.56 -40.24
N ASN A 101 14.06 6.84 -40.53
CA ASN A 101 14.59 7.28 -41.81
C ASN A 101 16.10 7.55 -41.66
N LYS A 102 16.90 6.55 -42.01
CA LYS A 102 18.37 6.59 -41.94
C LYS A 102 19.03 7.75 -42.71
N ASN A 103 18.34 8.34 -43.69
CA ASN A 103 18.87 9.51 -44.41
C ASN A 103 18.94 10.76 -43.52
N LEU A 104 18.15 10.84 -42.44
CA LEU A 104 18.16 11.97 -41.52
C LEU A 104 19.32 11.90 -40.52
N GLU A 105 19.85 10.70 -40.25
CA GLU A 105 21.02 10.51 -39.37
C GLU A 105 22.32 11.01 -40.02
N GLN A 106 22.35 11.15 -41.35
CA GLN A 106 23.48 11.72 -42.08
C GLN A 106 23.68 13.23 -41.81
N TYR A 107 22.67 13.91 -41.27
CA TYR A 107 22.69 15.36 -41.05
C TYR A 107 22.30 15.72 -39.61
N PRO A 108 23.17 15.47 -38.62
CA PRO A 108 22.83 15.63 -37.21
C PRO A 108 22.58 17.09 -36.75
N ASN A 109 22.86 18.08 -37.60
CA ASN A 109 22.85 19.51 -37.23
C ASN A 109 22.14 20.43 -38.27
N LEU A 110 21.27 19.91 -39.13
CA LEU A 110 20.41 20.70 -40.02
C LEU A 110 18.99 20.78 -39.45
#